data_AF-A0A8J4EJW3-F1
#
_entry.id   AF-A0A8J4EJW3-F1
#
_cell.length_a   1.000
_cell.length_b   1.000
_cell.length_c   1.000
_cell.angle_alpha   90.00
_cell.angle_beta   90.00
_cell.angle_gamma   90.00
#
_symmetry.space_group_name_H-M   'P 1'
#
loop_
_entity.id
_entity.type
_entity.pdbx_description
1 polymer ?
#
loop_
_entity_poly.entity_id
_entity_poly.type
_entity_poly.pdbx_seq_one_letter_code
_entity_poly.pdbx_strand_id
1 'polypeptide(L)'
;MPSFSAPGRGPVVVVDEGPLAGAWHDAVDAFAGRVAPSGGLRVRSLADGPGAAPTGAVFVVTDGWSPAWRGGAVHRLLAAWAGTAVVTVVQLMPQEAWRQSVDTVEVTWRPSRNTARTTAGMAWSETGLGSRAVVPGTVAVPVIETGDGWLRRWAGLLTGTAPVTLPALVTSPGYRPPARSPEPVPPADLVAQFRAGRSRAAFGLAIRLAAAPLTDETIGAIHRSVPRSTTGHLVEVLSSDLVRPCAATGSGAIRFEFVDGIRERLLAFGHRDRTMAVQHIVEESLAASVPAVRGLVRRVREPDRVEPHPVDPADTPYRRVELAVHQALSGPHLVAARRLRHALG
;
A
#
# COMPACT_ATOMS: atom_id res chain seq x y z
N MET A 1 -17.76 15.20 19.97
CA MET A 1 -16.42 15.05 19.38
C MET A 1 -15.58 16.27 19.76
N PRO A 2 -14.30 16.11 20.11
CA PRO A 2 -13.42 17.26 20.31
C PRO A 2 -13.25 18.01 18.98
N SER A 3 -13.40 19.33 19.02
CA SER A 3 -13.24 20.21 17.86
C SER A 3 -11.78 20.57 17.69
N PHE A 4 -11.18 20.23 16.54
CA PHE A 4 -9.80 20.59 16.17
C PHE A 4 -9.69 22.02 15.60
N SER A 5 -10.77 22.81 15.67
CA SER A 5 -10.86 24.12 15.02
C SER A 5 -10.48 25.26 15.95
N ALA A 6 -9.36 25.92 15.66
CA ALA A 6 -9.18 27.33 16.02
C ALA A 6 -9.79 28.21 14.89
N PRO A 7 -10.34 29.40 15.17
CA PRO A 7 -10.92 30.25 14.13
C PRO A 7 -9.89 30.54 13.02
N GLY A 8 -10.21 30.15 11.79
CA GLY A 8 -9.37 30.31 10.59
C GLY A 8 -8.31 29.21 10.32
N ARG A 9 -8.25 28.14 11.13
CA ARG A 9 -7.23 27.07 11.00
C ARG A 9 -7.82 25.67 11.21
N GLY A 10 -8.64 25.21 10.26
CA GLY A 10 -9.17 23.85 10.27
C GLY A 10 -8.08 22.78 10.02
N PRO A 11 -8.34 21.52 10.43
CA PRO A 11 -7.40 20.41 10.28
C PRO A 11 -7.05 20.17 8.80
N VAL A 12 -5.83 19.68 8.57
CA VAL A 12 -5.34 19.30 7.25
C VAL A 12 -5.21 17.78 7.19
N VAL A 13 -5.82 17.16 6.19
CA VAL A 13 -5.57 15.76 5.84
C VAL A 13 -4.64 15.74 4.64
N VAL A 14 -3.48 15.12 4.81
CA VAL A 14 -2.52 14.91 3.74
C VAL A 14 -2.59 13.44 3.37
N VAL A 15 -2.94 13.14 2.12
CA VAL A 15 -3.04 11.78 1.62
C VAL A 15 -1.75 11.45 0.89
N ASP A 16 -1.11 10.36 1.30
CA ASP A 16 0.02 9.80 0.56
C ASP A 16 -0.50 9.08 -0.69
N GLU A 17 -0.01 9.48 -1.86
CA GLU A 17 -0.26 8.78 -3.11
C GLU A 17 0.70 7.60 -3.24
N GLY A 18 0.46 6.61 -2.38
CA GLY A 18 1.06 5.29 -2.50
C GLY A 18 0.44 4.52 -3.67
N PRO A 19 1.12 3.50 -4.19
CA PRO A 19 0.58 2.65 -5.25
C PRO A 19 -0.67 1.86 -4.82
N LEU A 20 -1.01 1.84 -3.51
CA LEU A 20 -2.27 1.29 -3.01
C LEU A 20 -3.34 2.35 -2.75
N ALA A 21 -3.05 3.65 -2.90
CA ALA A 21 -4.00 4.72 -2.55
C ALA A 21 -5.37 4.56 -3.24
N GLY A 22 -5.36 4.05 -4.49
CA GLY A 22 -6.54 3.64 -5.25
C GLY A 22 -7.51 2.74 -4.49
N ALA A 23 -6.98 1.76 -3.76
CA ALA A 23 -7.74 0.76 -3.03
C ALA A 23 -8.38 1.30 -1.73
N TRP A 24 -8.04 2.51 -1.30
CA TRP A 24 -8.40 3.02 0.03
C TRP A 24 -9.18 4.34 0.03
N HIS A 25 -9.64 4.82 -1.12
CA HIS A 25 -10.40 6.08 -1.22
C HIS A 25 -11.54 6.18 -0.21
N ASP A 26 -12.40 5.16 -0.12
CA ASP A 26 -13.52 5.14 0.83
C ASP A 26 -13.06 5.25 2.30
N ALA A 27 -11.93 4.63 2.64
CA ALA A 27 -11.38 4.67 3.99
C ALA A 27 -10.79 6.05 4.32
N VAL A 28 -10.16 6.69 3.33
CA VAL A 28 -9.65 8.07 3.42
C VAL A 28 -10.82 9.03 3.62
N ASP A 29 -11.87 8.93 2.81
CA ASP A 29 -13.06 9.79 2.88
C ASP A 29 -13.82 9.61 4.20
N ALA A 30 -14.00 8.35 4.64
CA ALA A 30 -14.63 8.05 5.92
C ALA A 30 -13.81 8.60 7.11
N PHE A 31 -12.47 8.59 7.02
CA PHE A 31 -11.63 9.21 8.04
C PHE A 31 -11.71 10.75 8.00
N ALA A 32 -11.63 11.35 6.81
CA ALA A 32 -11.74 12.78 6.58
C ALA A 32 -13.06 13.35 7.15
N GLY A 33 -14.19 12.68 6.88
CA GLY A 33 -15.50 13.06 7.41
C GLY A 33 -15.60 13.03 8.93
N ARG A 34 -14.82 12.17 9.61
CA ARG A 34 -14.80 12.07 11.08
C ARG A 34 -13.95 13.14 11.75
N VAL A 35 -12.84 13.54 11.14
CA VAL A 35 -11.93 14.55 11.71
C VAL A 35 -12.49 15.96 11.57
N ALA A 36 -13.32 16.20 10.54
CA ALA A 36 -13.86 17.53 10.25
C ALA A 36 -15.33 17.45 9.76
N PRO A 37 -16.27 17.00 10.62
CA PRO A 37 -17.67 16.80 10.23
C PRO A 37 -18.38 18.10 9.81
N SER A 38 -17.84 19.27 10.18
CA SER A 38 -18.42 20.59 9.87
C SER A 38 -17.78 21.27 8.64
N GLY A 39 -16.97 20.58 7.84
CA GLY A 39 -16.50 21.06 6.54
C GLY A 39 -15.26 21.98 6.53
N GLY A 40 -14.56 22.15 7.66
CA GLY A 40 -13.33 22.94 7.76
C GLY A 40 -12.04 22.23 7.30
N LEU A 41 -12.14 21.17 6.49
CA LEU A 41 -11.02 20.30 6.12
C LEU A 41 -10.29 20.77 4.87
N ARG A 42 -8.96 20.75 4.90
CA ARG A 42 -8.15 20.83 3.67
C ARG A 42 -7.55 19.48 3.38
N VAL A 43 -7.91 18.87 2.25
CA VAL A 43 -7.28 17.65 1.74
C VAL A 43 -6.18 18.06 0.76
N ARG A 44 -4.99 17.47 0.89
CA ARG A 44 -3.85 17.71 0.00
C ARG A 44 -3.18 16.39 -0.36
N SER A 45 -2.63 16.29 -1.57
CA SER A 45 -1.75 15.19 -1.93
C SER A 45 -0.34 15.45 -1.41
N LEU A 46 0.34 14.40 -0.95
CA LEU A 46 1.77 14.45 -0.67
C LEU A 46 2.60 14.59 -1.96
N ALA A 47 2.05 14.15 -3.12
CA ALA A 47 2.70 14.25 -4.43
C ALA A 47 2.81 15.70 -4.92
N ASP A 48 1.91 16.58 -4.49
CA ASP A 48 1.97 18.03 -4.76
C ASP A 48 3.16 18.72 -4.09
N GLY A 49 3.97 17.96 -3.35
CA GLY A 49 5.13 18.43 -2.59
C GLY A 49 4.77 18.93 -1.20
N PRO A 50 5.78 19.17 -0.35
CA PRO A 50 5.57 19.50 1.06
C PRO A 50 4.84 20.84 1.27
N GLY A 51 4.94 21.77 0.30
CA GLY A 51 4.40 23.12 0.42
C GLY A 51 4.92 23.88 1.65
N ALA A 52 4.19 24.94 2.06
CA ALA A 52 4.49 25.65 3.29
C ALA A 52 4.22 24.79 4.53
N ALA A 53 5.02 24.97 5.58
CA ALA A 53 4.85 24.25 6.84
C ALA A 53 3.42 24.45 7.39
N PRO A 54 2.67 23.38 7.66
CA PRO A 54 1.32 23.49 8.15
C PRO A 54 1.30 24.04 9.57
N THR A 55 0.15 24.61 9.96
CA THR A 55 -0.14 25.02 11.34
C THR A 55 -1.46 24.38 11.79
N GLY A 56 -1.57 23.98 13.05
CA GLY A 56 -2.75 23.30 13.58
C GLY A 56 -2.61 21.78 13.56
N ALA A 57 -3.72 21.06 13.41
CA ALA A 57 -3.73 19.60 13.35
C ALA A 57 -3.51 19.11 11.91
N VAL A 58 -2.61 18.14 11.74
CA VAL A 58 -2.25 17.52 10.46
C VAL A 58 -2.34 16.02 10.60
N PHE A 59 -3.17 15.39 9.76
CA PHE A 59 -3.31 13.95 9.67
C PHE A 59 -2.70 13.47 8.35
N VAL A 60 -1.61 12.71 8.42
CA VAL A 60 -0.97 12.10 7.25
C VAL A 60 -1.53 10.70 7.08
N VAL A 61 -2.46 10.55 6.14
CA VAL A 61 -3.15 9.28 5.85
C VAL A 61 -2.34 8.50 4.82
N THR A 62 -1.95 7.27 5.14
CA THR A 62 -1.01 6.52 4.32
C THR A 62 -1.16 5.01 4.50
N ASP A 63 -0.70 4.25 3.50
CA ASP A 63 -0.43 2.82 3.57
C ASP A 63 1.04 2.52 4.02
N GLY A 64 1.92 3.52 4.00
CA GLY A 64 3.35 3.45 4.30
C GLY A 64 4.25 2.89 3.18
N TRP A 65 3.71 2.66 1.98
CA TRP A 65 4.40 1.94 0.90
C TRP A 65 5.00 2.81 -0.18
N SER A 66 4.70 4.11 -0.20
CA SER A 66 5.21 5.00 -1.24
C SER A 66 6.75 5.09 -1.23
N PRO A 67 7.40 5.37 -2.38
CA PRO A 67 8.86 5.54 -2.43
C PRO A 67 9.37 6.60 -1.45
N ALA A 68 8.57 7.62 -1.16
CA ALA A 68 8.89 8.67 -0.21
C ALA A 68 9.01 8.14 1.24
N TRP A 69 8.18 7.17 1.62
CA TRP A 69 8.30 6.46 2.91
C TRP A 69 9.58 5.63 2.98
N ARG A 70 9.81 4.79 1.96
CA ARG A 70 10.99 3.91 1.89
C ARG A 70 12.31 4.68 1.85
N GLY A 71 12.35 5.82 1.15
CA GLY A 71 13.52 6.70 1.09
C GLY A 71 13.70 7.61 2.32
N GLY A 72 12.82 7.54 3.31
CA GLY A 72 12.86 8.36 4.52
C GLY A 72 12.50 9.83 4.29
N ALA A 73 12.01 10.22 3.11
CA ALA A 73 11.61 11.60 2.83
C ALA A 73 10.43 12.03 3.70
N VAL A 74 9.43 11.14 3.87
CA VAL A 74 8.28 11.41 4.74
C VAL A 74 8.72 11.54 6.20
N HIS A 75 9.62 10.68 6.67
CA HIS A 75 10.16 10.76 8.03
C HIS A 75 10.78 12.13 8.34
N ARG A 76 11.60 12.66 7.44
CA ARG A 76 12.20 14.01 7.58
C ARG A 76 11.15 15.12 7.51
N LEU A 77 10.15 14.97 6.64
CA LEU A 77 9.04 15.92 6.52
C LEU A 77 8.20 15.99 7.80
N LEU A 78 7.85 14.83 8.36
CA LEU A 78 7.12 14.73 9.64
C LEU A 78 7.90 15.40 10.77
N ALA A 79 9.22 15.22 10.81
CA ALA A 79 10.08 15.90 11.79
C ALA A 79 10.05 17.42 11.65
N ALA A 80 10.07 17.93 10.42
CA ALA A 80 9.97 19.38 10.15
C ALA A 80 8.59 19.93 10.54
N TRP A 81 7.50 19.26 10.15
CA TRP A 81 6.14 19.68 10.47
C TRP A 81 5.82 19.59 11.96
N ALA A 82 6.42 18.65 12.69
CA ALA A 82 6.25 18.52 14.13
C ALA A 82 6.68 19.79 14.90
N GLY A 83 7.51 20.65 14.30
CA GLY A 83 7.91 21.93 14.88
C GLY A 83 6.84 23.02 14.81
N THR A 84 5.86 22.92 13.90
CA THR A 84 4.85 23.97 13.64
C THR A 84 3.41 23.49 13.76
N ALA A 85 3.19 22.18 13.84
CA ALA A 85 1.87 21.55 13.85
C ALA A 85 1.81 20.35 14.81
N VAL A 86 0.58 19.97 15.15
CA VAL A 86 0.26 18.67 15.75
C VAL A 86 0.10 17.67 14.60
N VAL A 87 1.15 16.91 14.33
CA VAL A 87 1.23 15.92 13.27
C VAL A 87 0.84 14.55 13.82
N THR A 88 0.01 13.82 13.08
CA THR A 88 -0.41 12.45 13.38
C THR A 88 -0.39 11.64 12.08
N VAL A 89 0.20 10.46 12.12
CA VAL A 89 0.14 9.52 10.99
C VAL A 89 -1.06 8.62 11.20
N VAL A 90 -1.87 8.47 10.16
CA VAL A 90 -3.07 7.63 10.14
C VAL A 90 -2.78 6.49 9.19
N GLN A 91 -2.61 5.30 9.74
CA GLN A 91 -2.31 4.11 8.97
C GLN A 91 -3.61 3.42 8.57
N LEU A 92 -3.75 3.21 7.26
CA LEU A 92 -4.93 2.59 6.64
C LEU A 92 -4.99 1.08 6.90
N MET A 93 -3.84 0.47 7.19
CA MET A 93 -3.74 -0.93 7.59
C MET A 93 -4.10 -1.15 9.07
N PRO A 94 -4.57 -2.35 9.45
CA PRO A 94 -4.71 -2.70 10.85
C PRO A 94 -3.32 -2.87 11.48
N GLN A 95 -3.22 -2.63 12.79
CA GLN A 95 -1.95 -2.46 13.51
C GLN A 95 -0.98 -3.63 13.34
N GLU A 96 -1.49 -4.86 13.20
CA GLU A 96 -0.68 -6.07 13.08
C GLU A 96 0.14 -6.09 11.78
N ALA A 97 -0.29 -5.35 10.75
CA ALA A 97 0.37 -5.27 9.45
C ALA A 97 1.40 -4.13 9.37
N TRP A 98 1.45 -3.21 10.32
CA TRP A 98 2.24 -1.97 10.23
C TRP A 98 3.74 -2.21 10.11
N ARG A 99 4.28 -3.24 10.79
CA ARG A 99 5.72 -3.56 10.79
C ARG A 99 6.32 -3.75 9.39
N GLN A 100 5.47 -3.97 8.40
CA GLN A 100 5.88 -4.16 7.01
C GLN A 100 6.07 -2.81 6.28
N SER A 101 5.37 -1.75 6.69
CA SER A 101 5.32 -0.45 6.01
C SER A 101 5.88 0.71 6.82
N VAL A 102 5.66 0.72 8.13
CA VAL A 102 6.11 1.75 9.06
C VAL A 102 6.69 1.10 10.32
N ASP A 103 7.90 1.51 10.70
CA ASP A 103 8.57 1.02 11.91
C ASP A 103 8.14 1.87 13.11
N THR A 104 7.30 1.32 13.97
CA THR A 104 6.73 2.03 15.12
C THR A 104 7.21 1.46 16.44
N VAL A 105 7.44 2.33 17.42
CA VAL A 105 7.71 1.97 18.82
C VAL A 105 6.57 2.45 19.71
N GLU A 106 6.30 1.74 20.81
CA GLU A 106 5.32 2.20 21.80
C GLU A 106 5.89 3.39 22.58
N VAL A 107 5.13 4.49 22.63
CA VAL A 107 5.53 5.72 23.32
C VAL A 107 4.39 6.18 24.22
N THR A 108 4.76 6.65 25.42
CA THR A 108 3.83 7.36 26.32
C THR A 108 4.04 8.86 26.21
N TRP A 109 3.01 9.59 25.77
CA TRP A 109 2.96 11.04 25.85
C TRP A 109 2.27 11.48 27.13
N ARG A 110 2.74 12.58 27.70
CA ARG A 110 2.17 13.19 28.90
C ARG A 110 1.60 14.58 28.56
N PRO A 111 0.42 14.94 29.11
CA PRO A 111 -0.10 16.28 28.98
C PRO A 111 0.93 17.30 29.48
N SER A 112 1.20 18.32 28.68
CA SER A 112 2.00 19.46 29.11
C SER A 112 1.08 20.50 29.76
N ARG A 113 1.55 21.14 30.84
CA ARG A 113 0.83 22.23 31.53
C ARG A 113 0.58 23.43 30.62
N ASN A 114 1.47 23.66 29.65
CA ASN A 114 1.20 24.45 28.46
C ASN A 114 0.79 23.48 27.36
N THR A 115 -0.45 23.51 26.89
CA THR A 115 -0.90 22.65 25.78
C THR A 115 0.09 22.79 24.62
N ALA A 116 0.91 21.76 24.41
CA ALA A 116 1.94 21.78 23.39
C ALA A 116 1.22 21.99 22.05
N ARG A 117 1.48 23.13 21.41
CA ARG A 117 0.81 23.50 20.15
C ARG A 117 1.33 22.70 18.96
N THR A 118 2.36 21.89 19.17
CA THR A 118 3.10 21.17 18.15
C THR A 118 3.56 19.82 18.70
N THR A 119 3.71 18.82 17.82
CA THR A 119 4.15 17.48 18.22
C THR A 119 5.55 17.48 18.84
N ALA A 120 6.46 18.33 18.36
CA ALA A 120 7.82 18.44 18.90
C ALA A 120 7.86 19.02 20.32
N GLY A 121 6.84 19.79 20.72
CA GLY A 121 6.74 20.36 22.06
C GLY A 121 6.12 19.42 23.10
N MET A 122 5.65 18.23 22.70
CA MET A 122 5.03 17.27 23.62
C MET A 122 6.09 16.44 24.34
N ALA A 123 5.95 16.29 25.65
CA ALA A 123 6.81 15.41 26.44
C ALA A 123 6.42 13.94 26.22
N TRP A 124 7.39 13.11 25.89
CA TRP A 124 7.19 11.68 25.64
C TRP A 124 8.33 10.83 26.17
N SER A 125 8.06 9.54 26.38
CA SER A 125 9.06 8.53 26.73
C SER A 125 8.74 7.23 25.99
N GLU A 126 9.75 6.59 25.39
CA GLU A 126 9.63 5.22 24.87
C GLU A 126 9.24 4.25 25.99
N THR A 127 8.39 3.29 25.64
CA THR A 127 7.90 2.25 26.56
C THR A 127 8.63 0.95 26.27
N GLY A 128 9.39 0.41 27.24
CA GLY A 128 10.10 -0.87 27.09
C GLY A 128 11.49 -0.89 27.72
N LEU A 129 12.17 -2.04 27.59
CA LEU A 129 13.54 -2.25 28.06
C LEU A 129 14.52 -1.88 26.93
N GLY A 130 14.91 -0.61 26.89
CA GLY A 130 15.87 -0.08 25.92
C GLY A 130 15.53 1.37 25.62
N SER A 131 16.36 2.30 26.07
CA SER A 131 16.25 3.70 25.67
C SER A 131 17.06 3.89 24.40
N ARG A 132 16.40 4.33 23.32
CA ARG A 132 17.12 4.74 22.11
C ARG A 132 18.01 5.94 22.42
N ALA A 133 19.20 5.99 21.83
CA ALA A 133 19.99 7.21 21.81
C ALA A 133 19.22 8.30 21.02
N VAL A 134 18.67 9.27 21.74
CA VAL A 134 17.90 10.37 21.17
C VAL A 134 18.85 11.43 20.64
N VAL A 135 18.90 11.62 19.33
CA VAL A 135 19.64 12.72 18.71
C VAL A 135 18.85 14.03 18.85
N PRO A 136 19.50 15.21 18.87
CA PRO A 136 18.80 16.49 18.86
C PRO A 136 17.80 16.60 17.70
N GLY A 137 16.60 17.12 17.99
CA GLY A 137 15.52 17.23 16.99
C GLY A 137 14.75 15.94 16.74
N THR A 138 14.95 14.89 17.54
CA THR A 138 14.11 13.69 17.50
C THR A 138 12.72 13.99 18.03
N VAL A 139 11.71 13.54 17.29
CA VAL A 139 10.30 13.67 17.66
C VAL A 139 9.61 12.32 17.58
N ALA A 140 8.65 12.08 18.47
CA ALA A 140 7.75 10.95 18.40
C ALA A 140 6.43 11.40 17.77
N VAL A 141 6.19 10.99 16.53
CA VAL A 141 4.95 11.29 15.80
C VAL A 141 3.98 10.13 16.02
N PRO A 142 2.81 10.34 16.63
CA PRO A 142 1.87 9.27 16.89
C PRO A 142 1.37 8.64 15.59
N VAL A 143 1.26 7.32 15.60
CA VAL A 143 0.63 6.53 14.55
C VAL A 143 -0.66 5.95 15.09
N ILE A 144 -1.76 6.23 14.41
CA ILE A 144 -3.08 5.75 14.77
C ILE A 144 -3.69 4.97 13.62
N GLU A 145 -4.54 4.01 13.94
CA GLU A 145 -5.44 3.39 12.97
C GLU A 145 -6.62 4.33 12.68
N THR A 146 -7.38 4.03 11.63
CA THR A 146 -8.58 4.79 11.27
C THR A 146 -9.73 4.62 12.28
N GLY A 147 -9.68 3.70 13.25
CA GLY A 147 -10.77 3.43 14.19
C GLY A 147 -10.99 4.54 15.24
N ASP A 148 -12.25 4.78 15.63
CA ASP A 148 -12.63 5.90 16.53
C ASP A 148 -11.96 5.86 17.90
N GLY A 149 -11.68 4.65 18.42
CA GLY A 149 -10.99 4.49 19.71
C GLY A 149 -9.60 5.11 19.71
N TRP A 150 -8.90 5.07 18.58
CA TRP A 150 -7.59 5.67 18.42
C TRP A 150 -7.66 7.20 18.42
N LEU A 151 -8.55 7.76 17.60
CA LEU A 151 -8.73 9.20 17.50
C LEU A 151 -9.19 9.80 18.84
N ARG A 152 -10.10 9.12 19.57
CA ARG A 152 -10.53 9.55 20.91
C ARG A 152 -9.39 9.60 21.92
N ARG A 153 -8.56 8.54 21.98
CA ARG A 153 -7.40 8.50 22.88
C ARG A 153 -6.41 9.62 22.58
N TRP A 154 -6.09 9.81 21.30
CA TRP A 154 -5.19 10.87 20.87
C TRP A 154 -5.75 12.27 21.18
N ALA A 155 -7.02 12.51 20.87
CA ALA A 155 -7.64 13.80 21.16
C ALA A 155 -7.71 14.10 22.68
N GLY A 156 -7.94 13.08 23.52
CA GLY A 156 -7.91 13.21 24.98
C GLY A 156 -6.59 13.78 25.50
N LEU A 157 -5.46 13.26 25.00
CA LEU A 157 -4.13 13.81 25.31
C LEU A 157 -4.03 15.29 24.92
N LEU A 158 -4.46 15.64 23.70
CA LEU A 158 -4.38 17.02 23.18
C LEU A 158 -5.25 17.99 24.00
N THR A 159 -6.35 17.51 24.56
CA THR A 159 -7.20 18.27 25.49
C THR A 159 -6.72 18.23 26.94
N GLY A 160 -5.63 17.51 27.23
CA GLY A 160 -5.00 17.46 28.54
C GLY A 160 -5.66 16.53 29.56
N THR A 161 -6.48 15.56 29.13
CA THR A 161 -7.28 14.75 30.07
C THR A 161 -6.47 13.65 30.76
N ALA A 162 -5.53 13.01 30.07
CA ALA A 162 -4.71 11.93 30.60
C ALA A 162 -3.46 11.69 29.73
N PRO A 163 -2.39 11.06 30.28
CA PRO A 163 -1.35 10.44 29.47
C PRO A 163 -1.92 9.40 28.50
N VAL A 164 -1.28 9.22 27.35
CA VAL A 164 -1.67 8.21 26.36
C VAL A 164 -0.44 7.44 25.91
N THR A 165 -0.60 6.12 25.81
CA THR A 165 0.39 5.23 25.19
C THR A 165 -0.16 4.79 23.84
N LEU A 166 0.58 5.09 22.77
CA LEU A 166 0.26 4.74 21.38
C LEU A 166 1.58 4.38 20.66
N PRO A 167 1.51 3.67 19.52
CA PRO A 167 2.64 3.56 18.61
C PRO A 167 3.05 4.93 18.08
N ALA A 168 4.35 5.10 17.88
CA ALA A 168 4.96 6.31 17.35
C ALA A 168 5.99 5.98 16.28
N LEU A 169 6.07 6.83 15.27
CA LEU A 169 7.24 6.97 14.42
C LEU A 169 8.23 7.92 15.12
N VAL A 170 9.36 7.36 15.55
CA VAL A 170 10.47 8.17 16.09
C VAL A 170 11.35 8.59 14.92
N THR A 171 11.35 9.89 14.63
CA THR A 171 12.02 10.47 13.45
C THR A 171 12.79 11.74 13.80
N SER A 172 13.65 12.19 12.90
CA SER A 172 14.41 13.43 13.02
C SER A 172 14.68 14.04 11.62
N PRO A 173 15.09 15.31 11.53
CA PRO A 173 15.48 15.93 10.25
C PRO A 173 16.61 15.18 9.54
N GLY A 174 17.44 14.45 10.29
CA GLY A 174 18.53 13.61 9.79
C GLY A 174 18.16 12.14 9.57
N TYR A 175 16.88 11.76 9.61
CA TYR A 175 16.45 10.37 9.49
C TYR A 175 17.00 9.73 8.20
N ARG A 176 17.64 8.57 8.39
CA ARG A 176 18.10 7.67 7.33
C ARG A 176 17.36 6.34 7.48
N PRO A 177 16.73 5.84 6.40
CA PRO A 177 16.12 4.52 6.45
C PRO A 177 17.21 3.46 6.68
N PRO A 178 16.89 2.34 7.36
CA PRO A 178 17.83 1.22 7.49
C PRO A 178 18.25 0.72 6.11
N ALA A 179 19.54 0.42 5.96
CA ALA A 179 20.07 -0.11 4.71
C ALA A 179 19.41 -1.46 4.40
N ARG A 180 18.72 -1.57 3.27
CA ARG A 180 18.31 -2.87 2.72
C ARG A 180 19.50 -3.47 2.01
N SER A 181 19.83 -4.73 2.32
CA SER A 181 20.89 -5.45 1.62
C SER A 181 20.54 -5.54 0.12
N PRO A 182 21.43 -5.06 -0.77
CA PRO A 182 21.16 -4.99 -2.20
C PRO A 182 21.43 -6.30 -2.96
N GLU A 183 21.70 -7.41 -2.27
CA GLU A 183 22.02 -8.66 -2.95
C GLU A 183 20.79 -9.20 -3.69
N PRO A 184 20.90 -9.52 -5.01
CA PRO A 184 19.79 -10.07 -5.76
C PRO A 184 19.39 -11.44 -5.20
N VAL A 185 18.25 -11.51 -4.51
CA VAL A 185 17.68 -12.77 -4.06
C VAL A 185 17.03 -13.48 -5.25
N PRO A 186 17.37 -14.75 -5.55
CA PRO A 186 16.74 -15.49 -6.63
C PRO A 186 15.20 -15.54 -6.48
N PRO A 187 14.43 -15.46 -7.58
CA PRO A 187 12.96 -15.46 -7.52
C PRO A 187 12.36 -16.67 -6.79
N ALA A 188 13.00 -17.84 -6.91
CA ALA A 188 12.56 -19.05 -6.20
C ALA A 188 12.66 -18.88 -4.67
N ASP A 189 13.72 -18.22 -4.19
CA ASP A 189 13.94 -17.99 -2.77
C ASP A 189 12.99 -16.91 -2.23
N LEU A 190 12.70 -15.86 -3.02
CA LEU A 190 11.68 -14.87 -2.67
C LEU A 190 10.29 -15.52 -2.49
N VAL A 191 9.89 -16.41 -3.40
CA VAL A 191 8.62 -17.15 -3.29
C VAL A 191 8.63 -18.10 -2.08
N ALA A 192 9.74 -18.78 -1.82
CA ALA A 192 9.87 -19.68 -0.68
C ALA A 192 9.81 -18.93 0.66
N GLN A 193 10.54 -17.80 0.78
CA GLN A 193 10.54 -16.92 1.95
C GLN A 193 9.14 -16.34 2.18
N PHE A 194 8.47 -15.87 1.11
CA PHE A 194 7.11 -15.37 1.21
C PHE A 194 6.15 -16.44 1.72
N ARG A 195 6.21 -17.65 1.16
CA ARG A 195 5.36 -18.78 1.60
C ARG A 195 5.62 -19.18 3.05
N ALA A 196 6.86 -19.08 3.52
CA ALA A 196 7.24 -19.42 4.89
C ALA A 196 6.89 -18.32 5.90
N GLY A 197 7.00 -17.05 5.51
CA GLY A 197 6.86 -15.90 6.41
C GLY A 197 5.50 -15.20 6.39
N ARG A 198 4.62 -15.53 5.43
CA ARG A 198 3.30 -14.90 5.25
C ARG A 198 2.15 -15.86 5.47
N SER A 199 0.95 -15.31 5.61
CA SER A 199 -0.26 -16.09 5.81
C SER A 199 -0.55 -16.98 4.59
N ARG A 200 -1.12 -18.17 4.84
CA ARG A 200 -1.54 -19.09 3.75
C ARG A 200 -2.55 -18.45 2.81
N ALA A 201 -3.39 -17.55 3.34
CA ALA A 201 -4.37 -16.82 2.55
C ALA A 201 -3.72 -15.78 1.64
N ALA A 202 -2.70 -15.04 2.12
CA ALA A 202 -1.89 -14.16 1.28
C ALA A 202 -1.17 -14.95 0.17
N PHE A 203 -0.60 -16.12 0.48
CA PHE A 203 0.01 -16.97 -0.55
C PHE A 203 -1.00 -17.45 -1.60
N GLY A 204 -2.18 -17.90 -1.17
CA GLY A 204 -3.26 -18.27 -2.09
C GLY A 204 -3.73 -17.10 -2.97
N LEU A 205 -3.76 -15.87 -2.42
CA LEU A 205 -4.09 -14.66 -3.15
C LEU A 205 -2.98 -14.28 -4.15
N ALA A 206 -1.70 -14.37 -3.76
CA ALA A 206 -0.56 -14.13 -4.64
C ALA A 206 -0.58 -15.02 -5.89
N ILE A 207 -0.91 -16.31 -5.73
CA ILE A 207 -1.06 -17.25 -6.87
C ILE A 207 -2.15 -16.79 -7.84
N ARG A 208 -3.28 -16.30 -7.33
CA ARG A 208 -4.38 -15.81 -8.19
C ARG A 208 -4.00 -14.50 -8.88
N LEU A 209 -3.38 -13.57 -8.17
CA LEU A 209 -2.87 -12.32 -8.72
C LEU A 209 -1.80 -12.57 -9.80
N ALA A 210 -0.98 -13.61 -9.65
CA ALA A 210 -0.01 -14.05 -10.66
C ALA A 210 -0.66 -14.51 -11.98
N ALA A 211 -1.97 -14.73 -12.03
CA ALA A 211 -2.69 -15.02 -13.27
C ALA A 211 -3.30 -13.77 -13.96
N ALA A 212 -3.06 -12.56 -13.45
CA ALA A 212 -3.65 -11.32 -13.97
C ALA A 212 -2.65 -10.17 -14.13
N PRO A 213 -2.89 -9.23 -15.07
CA PRO A 213 -2.28 -7.89 -14.98
C PRO A 213 -2.72 -7.26 -13.65
N LEU A 214 -1.83 -6.57 -12.93
CA LEU A 214 -2.15 -6.01 -11.60
C LEU A 214 -2.60 -4.56 -11.73
N THR A 215 -3.79 -4.36 -12.29
CA THR A 215 -4.49 -3.07 -12.31
C THR A 215 -5.34 -2.91 -11.05
N ASP A 216 -5.83 -1.71 -10.76
CA ASP A 216 -6.74 -1.49 -9.62
C ASP A 216 -8.00 -2.38 -9.73
N GLU A 217 -8.57 -2.46 -10.94
CA GLU A 217 -9.81 -3.20 -11.23
C GLU A 217 -9.62 -4.71 -11.01
N THR A 218 -8.53 -5.27 -11.53
CA THR A 218 -8.23 -6.70 -11.43
C THR A 218 -7.78 -7.12 -10.04
N ILE A 219 -6.97 -6.30 -9.35
CA ILE A 219 -6.61 -6.53 -7.95
C ILE A 219 -7.87 -6.59 -7.10
N GLY A 220 -8.74 -5.58 -7.21
CA GLY A 220 -9.99 -5.50 -6.44
C GLY A 220 -10.95 -6.65 -6.74
N ALA A 221 -11.15 -6.98 -8.03
CA ALA A 221 -12.04 -8.06 -8.44
C ALA A 221 -11.54 -9.44 -8.00
N ILE A 222 -10.23 -9.72 -8.14
CA ILE A 222 -9.63 -10.97 -7.67
C ILE A 222 -9.71 -11.06 -6.15
N HIS A 223 -9.40 -9.98 -5.43
CA HIS A 223 -9.47 -9.94 -3.96
C HIS A 223 -10.87 -10.30 -3.46
N ARG A 224 -11.93 -9.70 -4.03
CA ARG A 224 -13.34 -10.02 -3.72
C ARG A 224 -13.74 -11.45 -4.09
N SER A 225 -13.13 -12.03 -5.12
CA SER A 225 -13.40 -13.42 -5.55
C SER A 225 -12.83 -14.49 -4.62
N VAL A 226 -11.94 -14.12 -3.69
CA VAL A 226 -11.30 -15.07 -2.76
C VAL A 226 -12.09 -15.14 -1.45
N PRO A 227 -12.73 -16.28 -1.13
CA PRO A 227 -13.48 -16.40 0.13
C PRO A 227 -12.57 -16.16 1.34
N ARG A 228 -13.07 -15.39 2.31
CA ARG A 228 -12.36 -15.06 3.57
C ARG A 228 -11.03 -14.32 3.36
N SER A 229 -10.80 -13.74 2.18
CA SER A 229 -9.67 -12.83 1.99
C SER A 229 -9.97 -11.51 2.68
N THR A 230 -9.04 -11.07 3.53
CA THR A 230 -9.09 -9.76 4.18
C THR A 230 -8.18 -8.80 3.42
N THR A 231 -8.32 -7.51 3.66
CA THR A 231 -7.40 -6.52 3.08
C THR A 231 -5.98 -6.67 3.64
N GLY A 232 -5.82 -7.23 4.84
CA GLY A 232 -4.53 -7.62 5.39
C GLY A 232 -3.76 -8.60 4.49
N HIS A 233 -4.44 -9.62 3.94
CA HIS A 233 -3.80 -10.55 3.00
C HIS A 233 -3.37 -9.89 1.69
N LEU A 234 -4.16 -8.94 1.19
CA LEU A 234 -3.80 -8.20 -0.02
C LEU A 234 -2.54 -7.37 0.21
N VAL A 235 -2.46 -6.71 1.34
CA VAL A 235 -1.27 -5.94 1.69
C VAL A 235 -0.08 -6.82 1.95
N GLU A 236 -0.20 -7.99 2.60
CA GLU A 236 0.90 -8.93 2.69
C GLU A 236 1.52 -9.25 1.31
N VAL A 237 0.72 -9.37 0.25
CA VAL A 237 1.20 -9.60 -1.11
C VAL A 237 1.83 -8.32 -1.69
N LEU A 238 1.09 -7.21 -1.69
CA LEU A 238 1.53 -5.97 -2.35
C LEU A 238 2.66 -5.25 -1.61
N SER A 239 2.90 -5.61 -0.34
CA SER A 239 4.03 -5.20 0.50
C SER A 239 5.31 -6.02 0.28
N SER A 240 5.18 -7.16 -0.38
CA SER A 240 6.30 -8.09 -0.46
C SER A 240 7.30 -7.72 -1.55
N ASP A 241 8.49 -8.29 -1.44
CA ASP A 241 9.51 -8.19 -2.50
C ASP A 241 9.14 -9.03 -3.76
N LEU A 242 7.94 -9.63 -3.80
CA LEU A 242 7.42 -10.33 -4.98
C LEU A 242 6.98 -9.35 -6.08
N VAL A 243 6.55 -8.14 -5.71
CA VAL A 243 6.00 -7.15 -6.63
C VAL A 243 6.73 -5.81 -6.50
N ARG A 244 6.71 -5.05 -7.58
CA ARG A 244 7.24 -3.69 -7.67
C ARG A 244 6.12 -2.76 -8.15
N PRO A 245 5.95 -1.58 -7.55
CA PRO A 245 4.98 -0.62 -8.05
C PRO A 245 5.43 -0.01 -9.37
N CYS A 246 4.48 0.31 -10.23
CA CYS A 246 4.66 0.96 -11.52
C CYS A 246 4.13 2.40 -11.44
N ALA A 247 4.79 3.33 -12.11
CA ALA A 247 4.38 4.74 -12.15
C ALA A 247 3.23 5.04 -13.14
N ALA A 248 2.61 4.01 -13.72
CA ALA A 248 1.58 4.18 -14.73
C ALA A 248 0.26 4.70 -14.11
N THR A 249 -0.39 5.63 -14.82
CA THR A 249 -1.64 6.27 -14.41
C THR A 249 -2.73 6.10 -15.48
N GLY A 250 -4.00 6.05 -15.05
CA GLY A 250 -5.16 5.92 -15.94
C GLY A 250 -5.92 4.61 -15.72
N SER A 251 -7.13 4.50 -16.30
CA SER A 251 -7.92 3.26 -16.22
C SER A 251 -7.20 2.12 -16.95
N GLY A 252 -7.20 0.93 -16.33
CA GLY A 252 -6.44 -0.22 -16.81
C GLY A 252 -4.93 -0.10 -16.63
N ALA A 253 -4.39 1.00 -16.09
CA ALA A 253 -2.95 1.09 -15.85
C ALA A 253 -2.49 -0.01 -14.88
N ILE A 254 -1.44 -0.75 -15.27
CA ILE A 254 -0.81 -1.72 -14.38
C ILE A 254 -0.12 -0.97 -13.25
N ARG A 255 -0.57 -1.22 -12.02
CA ARG A 255 -0.07 -0.57 -10.80
C ARG A 255 1.10 -1.32 -10.18
N PHE A 256 1.14 -2.63 -10.40
CA PHE A 256 2.20 -3.50 -9.88
C PHE A 256 2.66 -4.48 -10.95
N GLU A 257 3.95 -4.76 -10.95
CA GLU A 257 4.53 -5.87 -11.71
C GLU A 257 5.20 -6.84 -10.75
N PHE A 258 5.01 -8.14 -11.01
CA PHE A 258 5.82 -9.14 -10.33
C PHE A 258 7.27 -8.99 -10.75
N VAL A 259 8.20 -9.17 -9.80
CA VAL A 259 9.62 -9.31 -10.13
C VAL A 259 9.79 -10.46 -11.11
N ASP A 260 10.73 -10.32 -12.05
CA ASP A 260 10.93 -11.26 -13.14
C ASP A 260 11.06 -12.70 -12.63
N GLY A 261 10.31 -13.62 -13.23
CA GLY A 261 10.28 -15.03 -12.83
C GLY A 261 9.39 -15.38 -11.63
N ILE A 262 8.90 -14.40 -10.85
CA ILE A 262 8.01 -14.69 -9.71
C ILE A 262 6.66 -15.21 -10.18
N ARG A 263 6.13 -14.65 -11.27
CA ARG A 263 4.79 -15.01 -11.79
C ARG A 263 4.71 -16.49 -12.12
N GLU A 264 5.67 -16.99 -12.88
CA GLU A 264 5.77 -18.39 -13.30
C GLU A 264 5.92 -19.32 -12.10
N ARG A 265 6.71 -18.91 -11.10
CA ARG A 265 6.93 -19.67 -9.86
C ARG A 265 5.67 -19.76 -9.01
N LEU A 266 4.92 -18.66 -8.86
CA LEU A 266 3.65 -18.65 -8.15
C LEU A 266 2.59 -19.49 -8.89
N LEU A 267 2.49 -19.35 -10.21
CA LEU A 267 1.54 -20.10 -11.01
C LEU A 267 1.80 -21.62 -10.97
N ALA A 268 3.05 -22.06 -10.78
CA ALA A 268 3.38 -23.47 -10.57
C ALA A 268 2.74 -24.08 -9.30
N PHE A 269 2.35 -23.27 -8.31
CA PHE A 269 1.57 -23.70 -7.15
C PHE A 269 0.05 -23.62 -7.36
N GLY A 270 -0.40 -23.08 -8.50
CA GLY A 270 -1.80 -22.85 -8.82
C GLY A 270 -2.52 -24.08 -9.36
N HIS A 271 -3.86 -24.05 -9.25
CA HIS A 271 -4.72 -25.02 -9.92
C HIS A 271 -5.22 -24.45 -11.25
N ARG A 272 -5.35 -25.32 -12.26
CA ARG A 272 -5.85 -24.99 -13.60
C ARG A 272 -7.18 -24.24 -13.56
N ASP A 273 -8.16 -24.77 -12.84
CA ASP A 273 -9.50 -24.16 -12.76
C ASP A 273 -9.48 -22.77 -12.14
N ARG A 274 -8.64 -22.55 -11.13
CA ARG A 274 -8.48 -21.23 -10.49
C ARG A 274 -7.79 -20.23 -11.43
N THR A 275 -6.79 -20.68 -12.18
CA THR A 275 -6.11 -19.86 -13.19
C THR A 275 -7.08 -19.43 -14.29
N MET A 276 -7.93 -20.36 -14.77
CA MET A 276 -8.99 -20.08 -15.74
C MET A 276 -10.07 -19.15 -15.19
N ALA A 277 -10.48 -19.32 -13.93
CA ALA A 277 -11.44 -18.42 -13.28
C ALA A 277 -10.92 -16.98 -13.24
N VAL A 278 -9.63 -16.78 -12.95
CA VAL A 278 -9.01 -15.45 -13.00
C VAL A 278 -9.07 -14.84 -14.41
N GLN A 279 -8.95 -15.63 -15.48
CA GLN A 279 -9.05 -15.08 -16.84
C GLN A 279 -10.44 -14.51 -17.15
N HIS A 280 -11.50 -15.08 -16.57
CA HIS A 280 -12.85 -14.51 -16.70
C HIS A 280 -12.93 -13.17 -15.97
N ILE A 281 -12.38 -13.09 -14.75
CA ILE A 281 -12.32 -11.83 -13.99
C ILE A 281 -11.54 -10.76 -14.76
N VAL A 282 -10.41 -11.13 -15.38
CA VAL A 282 -9.58 -10.19 -16.16
C VAL A 282 -10.34 -9.64 -17.35
N GLU A 283 -10.99 -10.51 -18.15
CA GLU A 283 -11.76 -10.07 -19.31
C GLU A 283 -12.95 -9.20 -18.87
N GLU A 284 -13.72 -9.62 -17.87
CA GLU A 284 -14.86 -8.86 -17.34
C GLU A 284 -14.45 -7.48 -16.81
N SER A 285 -13.31 -7.40 -16.12
CA SER A 285 -12.86 -6.15 -15.49
C SER A 285 -12.23 -5.17 -16.47
N LEU A 286 -11.61 -5.65 -17.55
CA LEU A 286 -10.74 -4.82 -18.40
C LEU A 286 -11.14 -4.75 -19.88
N ALA A 287 -12.02 -5.62 -20.40
CA ALA A 287 -12.33 -5.66 -21.84
C ALA A 287 -12.90 -4.33 -22.38
N ALA A 288 -13.56 -3.54 -21.54
CA ALA A 288 -14.09 -2.24 -21.91
C ALA A 288 -12.97 -1.23 -22.21
N SER A 289 -11.96 -1.14 -21.33
CA SER A 289 -10.89 -0.15 -21.39
C SER A 289 -9.61 -0.63 -22.09
N VAL A 290 -9.38 -1.95 -22.13
CA VAL A 290 -8.14 -2.56 -22.63
C VAL A 290 -8.46 -3.56 -23.75
N PRO A 291 -8.28 -3.17 -25.03
CA PRO A 291 -8.53 -4.04 -26.17
C PRO A 291 -7.77 -5.38 -26.14
N ALA A 292 -6.55 -5.39 -25.60
CA ALA A 292 -5.69 -6.59 -25.52
C ALA A 292 -6.36 -7.80 -24.86
N VAL A 293 -7.22 -7.56 -23.86
CA VAL A 293 -7.85 -8.63 -23.07
C VAL A 293 -9.22 -9.07 -23.62
N ARG A 294 -9.75 -8.41 -24.66
CA ARG A 294 -11.02 -8.83 -25.28
C ARG A 294 -10.87 -10.23 -25.89
N GLY A 295 -11.81 -11.12 -25.63
CA GLY A 295 -11.78 -12.52 -26.06
C GLY A 295 -10.74 -13.39 -25.34
N LEU A 296 -10.17 -12.94 -24.23
CA LEU A 296 -9.15 -13.66 -23.47
C LEU A 296 -9.64 -15.04 -23.00
N VAL A 297 -10.86 -15.13 -22.46
CA VAL A 297 -11.46 -16.40 -22.02
C VAL A 297 -11.52 -17.40 -23.16
N ARG A 298 -11.93 -16.96 -24.36
CA ARG A 298 -11.99 -17.82 -25.54
C ARG A 298 -10.59 -18.30 -25.93
N ARG A 299 -9.58 -17.41 -25.97
CA ARG A 299 -8.19 -17.76 -26.28
C ARG A 299 -7.61 -18.78 -25.31
N VAL A 300 -7.92 -18.64 -24.02
CA VAL A 300 -7.43 -19.57 -23.01
C VAL A 300 -8.20 -20.89 -23.06
N ARG A 301 -9.52 -20.90 -23.30
CA ARG A 301 -10.29 -22.16 -23.41
C ARG A 301 -9.96 -22.95 -24.68
N GLU A 302 -9.66 -22.26 -25.78
CA GLU A 302 -9.45 -22.85 -27.10
C GLU A 302 -8.08 -22.45 -27.70
N PRO A 303 -6.95 -22.82 -27.05
CA PRO A 303 -5.62 -22.30 -27.39
C PRO A 303 -5.15 -22.66 -28.81
N ASP A 304 -5.68 -23.73 -29.40
CA ASP A 304 -5.30 -24.18 -30.74
C ASP A 304 -6.17 -23.57 -31.85
N ARG A 305 -7.33 -23.00 -31.52
CA ARG A 305 -8.33 -22.53 -32.50
C ARG A 305 -8.31 -21.02 -32.73
N VAL A 306 -7.60 -20.26 -31.90
CA VAL A 306 -7.56 -18.81 -32.03
C VAL A 306 -6.24 -18.39 -32.66
N GLU A 307 -6.33 -17.66 -33.78
CA GLU A 307 -5.18 -17.04 -34.44
C GLU A 307 -4.58 -15.94 -33.56
N PRO A 308 -3.24 -15.79 -33.52
CA PRO A 308 -2.59 -14.72 -32.78
C PRO A 308 -3.06 -13.36 -33.30
N HIS A 309 -3.54 -12.51 -32.40
CA HIS A 309 -3.74 -11.10 -32.74
C HIS A 309 -2.37 -10.42 -32.81
N PRO A 310 -2.15 -9.51 -33.78
CA PRO A 310 -0.97 -8.67 -33.81
C PRO A 310 -0.78 -8.00 -32.44
N VAL A 311 0.45 -8.05 -31.90
CA VAL A 311 0.77 -7.44 -30.62
C VAL A 311 1.20 -6.00 -30.89
N ASP A 312 0.35 -5.04 -30.51
CA ASP A 312 0.75 -3.64 -30.41
C ASP A 312 1.75 -3.48 -29.26
N PRO A 313 2.81 -2.67 -29.38
CA PRO A 313 3.68 -2.31 -28.26
C PRO A 313 2.92 -1.94 -26.97
N ALA A 314 1.78 -1.25 -27.07
CA ALA A 314 0.93 -0.88 -25.93
C ALA A 314 0.28 -2.09 -25.23
N ASP A 315 0.07 -3.21 -25.95
CA ASP A 315 -0.55 -4.43 -25.43
C ASP A 315 0.47 -5.35 -24.73
N THR A 316 1.76 -5.12 -24.96
CA THR A 316 2.87 -5.96 -24.50
C THR A 316 2.75 -6.38 -23.02
N PRO A 317 2.45 -5.48 -22.07
CA PRO A 317 2.37 -5.85 -20.65
C PRO A 317 1.27 -6.89 -20.37
N TYR A 318 0.11 -6.78 -21.03
CA TYR A 318 -0.99 -7.73 -20.89
C TYR A 318 -0.68 -9.07 -21.56
N ARG A 319 -0.05 -9.02 -22.74
CA ARG A 319 0.34 -10.21 -23.50
C ARG A 319 1.41 -11.04 -22.80
N ARG A 320 2.32 -10.41 -22.04
CA ARG A 320 3.27 -11.12 -21.16
C ARG A 320 2.56 -11.91 -20.06
N VAL A 321 1.48 -11.37 -19.49
CA VAL A 321 0.66 -12.12 -18.51
C VAL A 321 -0.03 -13.30 -19.19
N GLU A 322 -0.63 -13.09 -20.36
CA GLU A 322 -1.29 -14.15 -21.14
C GLU A 322 -0.30 -15.28 -21.48
N LEU A 323 0.93 -14.94 -21.88
CA LEU A 323 2.01 -15.90 -22.10
C LEU A 323 2.31 -16.74 -20.85
N ALA A 324 2.50 -16.10 -19.69
CA ALA A 324 2.78 -16.81 -18.44
C ALA A 324 1.63 -17.76 -18.05
N VAL A 325 0.38 -17.35 -18.27
CA VAL A 325 -0.80 -18.20 -18.05
C VAL A 325 -0.79 -19.40 -18.97
N HIS A 326 -0.52 -19.24 -20.28
CA HIS A 326 -0.44 -20.37 -21.20
C HIS A 326 0.71 -21.33 -20.83
N GLN A 327 1.85 -20.83 -20.37
CA GLN A 327 2.94 -21.67 -19.88
C GLN A 327 2.53 -22.47 -18.64
N ALA A 328 1.88 -21.83 -17.67
CA ALA A 328 1.41 -22.48 -16.45
C ALA A 328 0.35 -23.56 -16.72
N LEU A 329 -0.57 -23.29 -17.64
CA LEU A 329 -1.63 -24.23 -18.01
C LEU A 329 -1.11 -25.45 -18.78
N SER A 330 0.05 -25.34 -19.43
CA SER A 330 0.77 -26.43 -20.11
C SER A 330 -0.08 -27.19 -21.16
N GLY A 331 0.43 -28.31 -21.66
CA GLY A 331 -0.26 -29.17 -22.63
C GLY A 331 -0.61 -28.41 -23.93
N PRO A 332 -1.89 -28.39 -24.37
CA PRO A 332 -2.32 -27.65 -25.57
C PRO A 332 -1.95 -26.17 -25.55
N HIS A 333 -1.81 -25.56 -24.37
CA HIS A 333 -1.47 -24.15 -24.25
C HIS A 333 -0.02 -23.83 -24.64
N LEU A 334 0.87 -24.83 -24.73
CA LEU A 334 2.27 -24.61 -25.10
C LEU A 334 2.44 -24.17 -26.55
N VAL A 335 1.47 -24.46 -27.43
CA VAL A 335 1.47 -23.95 -28.81
C VAL A 335 1.14 -22.47 -28.82
N ALA A 336 0.06 -22.07 -28.15
CA ALA A 336 -0.31 -20.65 -27.97
C ALA A 336 0.82 -19.84 -27.28
N ALA A 337 1.45 -20.40 -26.24
CA ALA A 337 2.60 -19.78 -25.58
C ALA A 337 3.77 -19.53 -26.54
N ARG A 338 4.11 -20.49 -27.40
CA ARG A 338 5.18 -20.33 -28.39
C ARG A 338 4.87 -19.24 -29.41
N ARG A 339 3.62 -19.18 -29.90
CA ARG A 339 3.16 -18.14 -30.83
C ARG A 339 3.22 -16.75 -30.19
N LEU A 340 2.69 -16.61 -28.97
CA LEU A 340 2.74 -15.35 -28.22
C LEU A 340 4.18 -14.90 -27.93
N ARG A 341 5.06 -15.82 -27.54
CA ARG A 341 6.48 -15.49 -27.33
C ARG A 341 7.12 -14.94 -28.60
N HIS A 342 6.90 -15.59 -29.74
CA HIS A 342 7.44 -15.11 -31.01
C HIS A 342 6.92 -13.71 -31.40
N ALA A 343 5.64 -13.43 -31.11
CA ALA A 343 5.04 -12.13 -31.38
C ALA A 343 5.53 -11.01 -30.44
N LEU A 344 6.10 -11.35 -29.28
CA LEU A 344 6.59 -10.39 -28.29
C LEU A 344 8.06 -10.00 -28.48
N GLY A 345 8.78 -10.65 -29.40
CA GLY A 345 10.23 -10.53 -29.57
C GLY A 345 11.02 -11.26 -28.49
#